data_AF-A0A6B3HHV9-F1
#
_entry.id   AF-A0A6B3HHV9-F1
#
_cell.length_a   1.000
_cell.length_b   1.000
_cell.length_c   1.000
_cell.angle_alpha   90.00
_cell.angle_beta   90.00
_cell.angle_gamma   90.00
#
_symmetry.space_group_name_H-M   'P 1'
#
loop_
_entity.id
_entity.type
_entity.pdbx_description
1 polymer ?
#
loop_
_entity_poly.entity_id
_entity_poly.type
_entity_poly.pdbx_seq_one_letter_code
_entity_poly.pdbx_strand_id
1 'polypeptide(L)'
;VDGLAESTEGSVVLSVDPGSREVVYSEPGSVPKALGEVDVVFPVLHGPYGEDGTLQGLLELSGVPYVGAGVLASAVGQDKEYM
;
A
#
# COMPACT_ATOMS: atom_id res chain seq x y z
N VAL A 1 11.25 -12.45 3.93
CA VAL A 1 11.13 -10.98 3.81
C VAL A 1 12.39 -10.34 3.21
N ASP A 2 13.23 -11.13 2.52
CA ASP A 2 14.44 -10.63 1.88
C ASP A 2 14.07 -10.05 0.50
N GLY A 3 14.06 -8.72 0.37
CA GLY A 3 13.81 -8.07 -0.93
C GLY A 3 13.15 -6.69 -0.89
N LEU A 4 12.66 -6.22 0.27
CA LEU A 4 12.29 -4.80 0.40
C LEU A 4 13.58 -3.99 0.51
N ALA A 5 14.01 -3.39 -0.61
CA ALA A 5 15.13 -2.47 -0.62
C ALA A 5 14.80 -1.29 0.30
N GLU A 6 15.61 -1.06 1.33
CA GLU A 6 15.54 0.17 2.11
C GLU A 6 15.91 1.34 1.18
N SER A 7 15.00 2.28 1.01
CA SER A 7 15.26 3.51 0.26
C SER A 7 16.19 4.39 1.10
N THR A 8 17.37 4.69 0.56
CA THR A 8 18.32 5.63 1.17
C THR A 8 17.90 7.10 0.98
N GLU A 9 16.93 7.36 0.10
CA GLU A 9 16.52 8.72 -0.29
C GLU A 9 15.27 9.20 0.47
N GLY A 10 14.51 8.30 1.10
CA GLY A 10 13.27 8.62 1.83
C GLY A 10 12.15 7.62 1.54
N SER A 11 11.05 7.68 2.31
CA SER A 11 9.88 6.82 2.15
C SER A 11 8.58 7.60 2.12
N VAL A 12 7.60 7.08 1.36
CA VAL A 12 6.21 7.55 1.38
C VAL A 12 5.45 6.67 2.38
N VAL A 13 4.81 7.31 3.35
CA VAL A 13 4.12 6.66 4.45
C VAL A 13 2.64 6.98 4.38
N LEU A 14 1.82 5.94 4.57
CA LEU A 14 0.38 6.05 4.71
C LEU A 14 0.00 5.84 6.18
N SER A 15 -0.93 6.66 6.68
CA SER A 15 -1.52 6.45 8.00
C SER A 15 -2.25 5.10 8.07
N VAL A 16 -2.17 4.42 9.22
CA VAL A 16 -2.98 3.24 9.54
C VAL A 16 -4.21 3.59 10.38
N ASP A 17 -4.38 4.86 10.75
CA ASP A 17 -5.63 5.35 11.29
C ASP A 17 -6.61 5.58 10.13
N PRO A 18 -7.73 4.83 10.03
CA PRO A 18 -8.69 4.98 8.94
C PRO A 18 -9.41 6.33 8.92
N GLY A 19 -9.31 7.12 9.99
CA GLY A 19 -9.79 8.50 10.03
C GLY A 19 -8.86 9.51 9.35
N SER A 20 -7.64 9.12 8.99
CA SER A 20 -6.65 9.97 8.34
C SER A 20 -6.14 9.33 7.06
N ARG A 21 -6.38 9.99 5.93
CA ARG A 21 -5.87 9.58 4.60
C ARG A 21 -4.66 10.39 4.18
N GLU A 22 -3.99 11.04 5.14
CA GLU A 22 -2.80 11.84 4.88
C GLU A 22 -1.63 10.94 4.45
N VAL A 23 -0.96 11.38 3.39
CA VAL A 23 0.28 10.80 2.91
C VAL A 23 1.43 11.69 3.34
N VAL A 24 2.47 11.07 3.89
CA VAL A 24 3.65 11.77 4.40
C VAL A 24 4.89 11.27 3.68
N TYR A 25 5.77 12.19 3.30
CA TYR A 25 7.11 11.87 2.86
C TYR A 25 8.10 12.03 4.02
N SER A 26 8.88 11.00 4.29
CA SER A 26 9.82 10.94 5.41
C SER A 26 11.24 10.69 4.92
N GLU A 27 12.17 11.57 5.30
CA GLU A 27 13.60 11.43 5.05
C GLU A 27 14.36 11.40 6.38
N PRO A 28 15.42 10.57 6.51
CA PRO A 28 16.24 10.55 7.72
C PRO A 28 16.82 11.93 8.05
N GLY A 29 16.59 12.41 9.27
CA GLY A 29 17.12 13.70 9.74
C GLY A 29 16.30 14.94 9.34
N SER A 30 15.21 14.76 8.60
CA SER A 30 14.28 15.83 8.21
C SER A 30 12.96 15.72 8.97
N VAL A 31 12.25 16.83 9.11
CA VAL A 31 10.85 16.79 9.58
C VAL A 31 9.99 16.19 8.46
N PRO A 32 9.13 15.20 8.73
CA PRO A 32 8.26 14.62 7.71
C PRO A 32 7.36 15.67 7.05
N LYS A 33 7.18 15.56 5.74
CA LYS A 33 6.43 16.51 4.93
C LYS A 33 5.09 15.90 4.53
N ALA A 34 3.99 16.56 4.90
CA ALA A 34 2.67 16.21 4.39
C ALA A 34 2.62 16.41 2.86
N LEU A 35 2.17 15.38 2.15
CA LEU A 35 1.88 15.42 0.71
C LEU A 35 0.39 15.68 0.43
N GLY A 36 -0.46 15.61 1.46
CA GLY A 36 -1.91 15.81 1.38
C GLY A 36 -2.68 14.51 1.55
N GLU A 37 -4.01 14.60 1.42
CA GLU A 37 -4.91 13.43 1.49
C GLU A 37 -5.04 12.73 0.13
N VAL A 38 -5.24 11.42 0.17
CA VAL A 38 -5.55 10.60 -1.02
C VAL A 38 -6.97 10.08 -0.96
N ASP A 39 -7.75 10.41 -1.99
CA ASP A 39 -9.14 9.94 -2.11
C ASP A 39 -9.23 8.47 -2.53
N VAL A 40 -8.32 8.03 -3.41
CA VAL A 40 -8.28 6.68 -3.95
C VAL A 40 -6.88 6.30 -4.43
N VAL A 41 -6.49 5.05 -4.21
CA VAL A 41 -5.27 4.45 -4.77
C VAL A 41 -5.60 3.62 -6.01
N PHE A 42 -4.85 3.82 -7.09
CA PHE A 42 -4.92 2.98 -8.28
C PHE A 42 -3.65 2.09 -8.34
N PRO A 43 -3.69 0.85 -7.82
CA PRO A 43 -2.54 -0.03 -7.88
C PRO A 43 -2.30 -0.55 -9.30
N VAL A 44 -1.07 -0.40 -9.78
CA VAL A 44 -0.58 -0.94 -11.06
C VAL A 44 0.64 -1.86 -10.86
N LEU A 45 0.74 -2.44 -9.67
CA LEU A 45 1.76 -3.42 -9.33
C LEU A 45 1.28 -4.81 -9.77
N HIS A 46 2.23 -5.64 -10.21
CA HIS A 46 1.96 -7.00 -10.64
C HIS A 46 2.64 -8.04 -9.74
N GLY A 47 2.09 -9.24 -9.66
CA GLY A 47 2.67 -10.37 -8.97
C GLY A 47 2.68 -10.24 -7.44
N PRO A 48 3.67 -10.84 -6.75
CA PRO A 48 3.77 -10.81 -5.30
C PRO A 48 3.73 -9.39 -4.74
N TYR A 49 3.07 -9.24 -3.60
CA TYR A 49 2.78 -7.98 -2.92
C TYR A 49 1.82 -7.02 -3.64
N GLY A 50 1.63 -7.15 -4.96
CA GLY A 50 0.77 -6.29 -5.77
C GLY A 50 -0.61 -6.88 -6.05
N GLU A 51 -0.66 -8.11 -6.56
CA GLU A 51 -1.88 -8.79 -7.00
C GLU A 51 -2.31 -9.90 -6.03
N ASP A 52 -1.51 -10.21 -5.01
CA ASP A 52 -1.71 -11.35 -4.08
C ASP A 52 -2.53 -11.03 -2.83
N GLY A 53 -3.07 -9.81 -2.72
CA GLY A 53 -3.84 -9.36 -1.56
C GLY A 53 -3.03 -8.60 -0.50
N THR A 54 -1.69 -8.57 -0.59
CA THR A 54 -0.85 -7.91 0.43
C THR A 54 -1.07 -6.39 0.47
N LEU A 55 -0.90 -5.70 -0.67
CA LEU A 55 -1.13 -4.26 -0.75
C LEU A 55 -2.59 -3.91 -0.45
N GLN A 56 -3.53 -4.73 -0.92
CA GLN A 56 -4.95 -4.55 -0.63
C GLN A 56 -5.20 -4.57 0.88
N GLY A 57 -4.58 -5.51 1.60
CA GLY A 57 -4.71 -5.60 3.06
C GLY A 57 -4.19 -4.35 3.78
N LEU A 58 -3.07 -3.78 3.31
CA LEU A 58 -2.57 -2.50 3.81
C LEU A 58 -3.59 -1.37 3.59
N LEU A 59 -4.20 -1.31 2.40
CA LEU A 59 -5.15 -0.26 2.03
C LEU A 59 -6.48 -0.38 2.77
N GLU A 60 -6.94 -1.62 3.07
CA GLU A 60 -8.08 -1.86 3.96
C GLU A 60 -7.80 -1.33 5.38
N LEU A 61 -6.61 -1.59 5.92
CA LEU A 61 -6.21 -1.12 7.26
C LEU A 61 -6.11 0.40 7.33
N SER A 62 -5.59 1.06 6.28
CA SER A 62 -5.48 2.52 6.22
C SER A 62 -6.80 3.23 5.94
N GLY A 63 -7.88 2.51 5.61
CA GLY A 63 -9.18 3.09 5.27
C GLY A 63 -9.16 3.90 3.97
N VAL A 64 -8.16 3.70 3.12
CA VAL A 64 -8.02 4.38 1.82
C VAL A 64 -8.67 3.53 0.73
N PRO A 65 -9.69 4.06 0.03
CA PRO A 65 -10.30 3.35 -1.10
C PRO A 65 -9.27 3.01 -2.17
N TYR A 66 -9.45 1.87 -2.85
CA TYR A 66 -8.56 1.49 -3.95
C TYR A 66 -9.31 0.81 -5.09
N VAL A 67 -8.70 0.87 -6.27
CA VAL A 67 -9.24 0.26 -7.49
C VAL A 67 -8.85 -1.23 -7.54
N GLY A 68 -9.81 -2.07 -7.92
CA GLY A 68 -9.56 -3.49 -8.24
C GLY A 68 -10.24 -4.46 -7.27
N ALA A 69 -9.69 -5.66 -7.19
CA ALA A 69 -10.18 -6.74 -6.34
C ALA A 69 -9.77 -6.53 -4.88
N GLY A 70 -10.63 -6.96 -3.95
CA GLY A 70 -10.33 -6.96 -2.52
C GLY A 70 -9.38 -8.08 -2.09
N VAL A 71 -8.90 -8.04 -0.84
CA VAL A 71 -7.87 -8.95 -0.29
C VAL A 71 -8.07 -10.42 -0.67
N LEU A 72 -9.25 -10.99 -0.38
CA LEU A 72 -9.56 -12.40 -0.64
C LEU A 72 -9.56 -12.72 -2.14
N ALA A 73 -10.17 -11.86 -2.95
CA ALA A 73 -10.28 -12.08 -4.39
C ALA A 73 -8.91 -11.97 -5.07
N SER A 74 -8.05 -11.05 -4.62
CA SER A 74 -6.67 -10.93 -5.05
C SER A 74 -5.84 -12.17 -4.68
N ALA A 75 -5.92 -12.63 -3.42
CA ALA A 75 -5.20 -13.82 -2.98
C ALA A 75 -5.59 -15.08 -3.74
N VAL A 76 -6.90 -15.33 -3.92
CA VAL A 76 -7.41 -16.47 -4.70
C VAL A 76 -7.07 -16.30 -6.19
N GLY A 77 -7.15 -15.08 -6.72
CA GLY A 77 -6.83 -14.81 -8.12
C GLY A 77 -5.36 -15.03 -8.47
N GLN A 78 -4.45 -14.83 -7.51
CA GLN A 78 -3.02 -15.06 -7.70
C GLN A 78 -2.64 -16.54 -7.54
N ASP A 79 -3.31 -17.28 -6.67
CA ASP A 79 -3.04 -18.70 -6.42
C ASP A 79 -3.70 -19.59 -7.48
N LYS A 80 -2.86 -20.15 -8.37
CA LYS A 80 -3.30 -21.00 -9.49
C LYS A 80 -3.88 -22.35 -9.05
N GLU A 81 -3.70 -22.78 -7.82
CA GLU A 81 -4.35 -23.99 -7.31
C GLU A 81 -5.82 -23.73 -6.94
N TYR A 82 -6.15 -22.49 -6.54
CA TYR A 82 -7.50 -22.09 -6.12
C TYR A 82 -8.29 -21.32 -7.18
N MET A 83 -7.62 -20.79 -8.21
CA MET A 83 -8.21 -20.24 -9.43
C MET A 83 -8.72 -21.35 -10.36
#